data_AF-A0A9D7PZ90-F1
#
_entry.id   AF-A0A9D7PZ90-F1
#
_cell.length_a   1.000
_cell.length_b   1.000
_cell.length_c   1.000
_cell.angle_alpha   90.00
_cell.angle_beta   90.00
_cell.angle_gamma   90.00
#
_symmetry.space_group_name_H-M   'P 1'
#
loop_
_entity.id
_entity.type
_entity.pdbx_description
1 polymer ?
#
loop_
_entity_poly.entity_id
_entity_poly.type
_entity_poly.pdbx_seq_one_letter_code
_entity_poly.pdbx_strand_id
1 'polypeptide(L)'
;MKKLIFLFFLTTNIVFSQELDATVIVNSEKLSIRYREILADFGPMIQTYLNTTKFSGSPWEYEKIKCSFNVFFNTVTDESNYTAQVVVTSMRRVYQSDKFSPMMVVNDGNWAFVYEKIRPSF
;
A
#
# COMPACT_ATOMS: atom_id res chain seq x y z
N MET A 1 -42.03 10.70 8.74
CA MET A 1 -41.26 9.88 7.78
C MET A 1 -40.61 10.68 6.66
N LYS A 2 -41.31 11.60 5.96
CA LYS A 2 -40.71 12.49 4.93
C LYS A 2 -39.50 13.31 5.40
N LYS A 3 -39.50 13.82 6.64
CA LYS A 3 -38.37 14.58 7.21
C LYS A 3 -37.11 13.73 7.44
N LEU A 4 -37.25 12.42 7.67
CA LEU A 4 -36.11 11.51 7.84
C LEU A 4 -35.41 11.21 6.50
N ILE A 5 -36.18 11.11 5.42
CA ILE A 5 -35.66 10.92 4.05
C ILE A 5 -34.81 12.12 3.62
N PHE A 6 -35.21 13.33 4.01
CA PHE A 6 -34.46 14.56 3.71
C PHE A 6 -33.12 14.62 4.45
N LEU A 7 -33.02 14.07 5.67
CA LEU A 7 -31.79 14.02 6.45
C LEU A 7 -30.74 13.06 5.84
N PHE A 8 -31.19 11.99 5.18
CA PHE A 8 -30.30 11.02 4.52
C PHE A 8 -29.65 11.58 3.24
N PHE A 9 -30.27 12.56 2.59
CA PHE A 9 -29.69 13.23 1.41
C PHE A 9 -28.55 14.20 1.73
N LEU A 10 -28.38 14.60 3.00
CA LEU A 10 -27.33 15.53 3.44
C LEU A 10 -25.98 14.86 3.70
N THR A 11 -25.89 13.52 3.65
CA THR A 11 -24.66 12.78 3.98
C THR A 11 -23.89 12.27 2.78
N THR A 12 -24.20 12.73 1.56
CA THR A 12 -23.43 12.35 0.37
C THR A 12 -22.07 13.05 0.38
N ASN A 13 -21.09 12.45 1.06
CA ASN A 13 -19.71 12.88 0.98
C ASN A 13 -19.16 12.46 -0.39
N ILE A 14 -18.85 13.45 -1.22
CA ILE A 14 -18.10 13.21 -2.47
C ILE A 14 -16.65 12.95 -2.05
N VAL A 15 -16.23 11.69 -2.14
CA VAL A 15 -14.84 11.31 -1.90
C VAL A 15 -14.10 11.35 -3.23
N PHE A 16 -13.10 12.22 -3.32
CA PHE A 16 -12.20 12.23 -4.47
C PHE A 16 -10.99 11.33 -4.19
N SER A 17 -10.64 10.50 -5.17
CA SER A 17 -9.39 9.74 -5.16
C SER A 17 -8.20 10.69 -5.28
N GLN A 18 -7.06 10.30 -4.69
CA GLN A 18 -5.83 11.10 -4.64
C GLN A 18 -4.64 10.22 -4.96
N GLU A 19 -3.52 10.84 -5.33
CA GLU A 19 -2.29 10.11 -5.62
C GLU A 19 -1.47 9.81 -4.36
N LEU A 20 -0.65 8.77 -4.44
CA LEU A 20 0.16 8.26 -3.32
C LEU A 20 1.62 8.71 -3.41
N ASP A 21 2.21 8.98 -2.25
CA ASP A 21 3.65 9.04 -1.99
C ASP A 21 3.98 7.87 -1.06
N ALA A 22 4.21 6.71 -1.68
CA ALA A 22 4.37 5.43 -1.02
C ALA A 22 5.84 5.06 -0.80
N THR A 23 6.17 4.66 0.42
CA THR A 23 7.44 4.01 0.75
C THR A 23 7.18 2.55 1.10
N VAL A 24 7.90 1.63 0.45
CA VAL A 24 7.78 0.18 0.69
C VAL A 24 9.05 -0.33 1.37
N ILE A 25 8.90 -0.92 2.54
CA ILE A 25 9.99 -1.49 3.33
C ILE A 25 9.73 -2.99 3.46
N VAL A 26 10.74 -3.79 3.12
CA VAL A 26 10.64 -5.25 3.11
C VAL A 26 11.64 -5.81 4.12
N ASN A 27 11.15 -6.62 5.06
CA ASN A 27 11.97 -7.48 5.89
C ASN A 27 11.77 -8.93 5.45
N SER A 28 12.85 -9.56 5.01
CA SER A 28 12.88 -10.97 4.59
C SER A 28 13.88 -11.80 5.40
N GLU A 29 14.30 -11.32 6.57
CA GLU A 29 15.36 -11.94 7.39
C GLU A 29 14.97 -13.33 7.91
N LYS A 30 13.67 -13.60 8.08
CA LYS A 30 13.16 -14.93 8.45
C LYS A 30 13.32 -15.98 7.36
N LEU A 31 13.50 -15.57 6.10
CA LEU A 31 13.69 -16.49 4.98
C LEU A 31 15.17 -16.88 4.83
N SER A 32 15.46 -17.98 4.14
CA SER A 32 16.84 -18.34 3.78
C SER A 32 17.40 -17.39 2.70
N ILE A 33 18.73 -17.30 2.60
CA ILE A 33 19.43 -16.39 1.68
C ILE A 33 18.92 -16.53 0.23
N ARG A 34 18.77 -17.78 -0.26
CA ARG A 34 18.22 -18.08 -1.60
C ARG A 34 16.91 -17.33 -1.88
N TYR A 35 15.97 -17.37 -0.93
CA TYR A 35 14.65 -16.75 -1.12
C TYR A 35 14.69 -15.23 -0.95
N ARG A 36 15.61 -14.69 -0.16
CA ARG A 36 15.84 -13.23 -0.08
C ARG A 36 16.34 -12.67 -1.40
N GLU A 37 17.23 -13.37 -2.09
CA GLU A 37 17.76 -12.97 -3.40
C GLU A 37 16.68 -12.95 -4.48
N ILE A 38 15.75 -13.91 -4.44
CA ILE A 38 14.58 -13.93 -5.35
C ILE A 38 13.70 -12.69 -5.13
N LEU A 39 13.53 -12.27 -3.87
CA LEU A 39 12.71 -11.12 -3.46
C LEU A 39 13.40 -9.76 -3.59
N ALA A 40 14.64 -9.68 -4.08
CA ALA A 40 15.41 -8.43 -4.12
C ALA A 40 14.65 -7.27 -4.79
N ASP A 41 13.86 -7.58 -5.83
CA ASP A 41 13.12 -6.60 -6.62
C ASP A 41 11.68 -6.38 -6.14
N PHE A 42 11.19 -7.16 -5.16
CA PHE A 42 9.80 -7.10 -4.69
C PHE A 42 9.41 -5.72 -4.16
N GLY A 43 10.19 -5.18 -3.22
CA GLY A 43 9.94 -3.86 -2.63
C GLY A 43 9.97 -2.73 -3.66
N PRO A 44 11.05 -2.59 -4.44
CA PRO A 44 11.15 -1.58 -5.50
C PRO A 44 10.04 -1.67 -6.55
N MET A 45 9.64 -2.90 -6.95
CA MET A 45 8.55 -3.13 -7.90
C MET A 45 7.23 -2.58 -7.37
N ILE A 46 6.85 -2.94 -6.15
CA ILE A 46 5.60 -2.46 -5.53
C ILE A 46 5.65 -0.95 -5.32
N GLN A 47 6.77 -0.41 -4.84
CA GLN A 47 6.93 1.02 -4.64
C GLN A 47 6.76 1.80 -5.94
N THR A 48 7.36 1.29 -7.02
CA THR A 48 7.23 1.90 -8.36
C THR A 48 5.78 1.84 -8.82
N TYR A 49 5.14 0.67 -8.73
CA TYR A 49 3.74 0.49 -9.07
C TYR A 49 2.84 1.49 -8.33
N LEU A 50 2.97 1.59 -6.99
CA LEU A 50 2.15 2.49 -6.17
C LEU A 50 2.39 3.97 -6.52
N ASN A 51 3.62 4.39 -6.77
CA ASN A 51 3.93 5.80 -7.02
C ASN A 51 3.68 6.26 -8.46
N THR A 52 3.59 5.32 -9.41
CA THR A 52 3.35 5.60 -10.83
C THR A 52 1.92 5.33 -11.28
N THR A 53 1.16 4.55 -10.51
CA THR A 53 -0.28 4.34 -10.73
C THR A 53 -1.02 5.67 -10.55
N LYS A 54 -1.88 6.02 -11.51
CA LYS A 54 -2.78 7.18 -11.43
C LYS A 54 -4.11 6.77 -10.82
N PHE A 55 -4.30 6.99 -9.52
CA PHE A 55 -5.51 6.59 -8.79
C PHE A 55 -6.69 7.55 -9.01
N SER A 56 -6.42 8.81 -9.34
CA SER A 56 -7.45 9.82 -9.60
C SER A 56 -7.95 9.83 -11.05
N GLY A 57 -7.19 9.22 -11.97
CA GLY A 57 -7.50 9.25 -13.41
C GLY A 57 -7.21 10.59 -14.10
N SER A 58 -6.73 11.61 -13.37
CA SER A 58 -6.41 12.94 -13.89
C SER A 58 -4.96 13.33 -13.58
N PRO A 59 -4.40 14.37 -14.23
CA PRO A 59 -3.16 15.00 -13.74
C PRO A 59 -3.33 15.43 -12.27
N TRP A 60 -2.27 15.28 -11.47
CA TRP A 60 -2.29 15.58 -10.04
C TRP A 60 -1.14 16.53 -9.68
N GLU A 61 -1.49 17.72 -9.18
CA GLU A 61 -0.52 18.79 -8.84
C GLU A 61 -0.47 19.09 -7.34
N TYR A 62 -1.32 18.42 -6.54
CA TYR A 62 -1.43 18.65 -5.11
C TYR A 62 -0.55 17.70 -4.28
N GLU A 63 -0.47 17.95 -2.97
CA GLU A 63 0.21 17.05 -2.03
C GLU A 63 -0.38 15.62 -2.12
N LYS A 64 0.51 14.65 -2.32
CA LYS A 64 0.15 13.24 -2.36
C LYS A 64 -0.01 12.68 -0.94
N ILE A 65 -0.80 11.63 -0.78
CA ILE A 65 -0.98 10.97 0.51
C ILE A 65 0.30 10.21 0.84
N LYS A 66 0.96 10.58 1.94
CA LYS A 66 2.12 9.85 2.45
C LYS A 66 1.67 8.52 3.01
N CYS A 67 2.25 7.43 2.52
CA CYS A 67 1.95 6.09 2.99
C CYS A 67 3.20 5.21 3.11
N SER A 68 3.16 4.29 4.06
CA SER A 68 4.24 3.33 4.32
C SER A 68 3.67 1.92 4.33
N PHE A 69 4.27 1.05 3.52
CA PHE A 69 3.96 -0.37 3.42
C PHE A 69 5.14 -1.15 3.99
N ASN A 70 4.96 -1.73 5.17
CA ASN A 70 5.98 -2.55 5.82
C ASN A 70 5.59 -4.00 5.65
N VAL A 71 6.37 -4.75 4.88
CA VAL A 71 6.13 -6.15 4.56
C VAL A 71 7.14 -7.01 5.29
N PHE A 72 6.65 -7.92 6.13
CA PHE A 72 7.44 -8.85 6.92
C PHE A 72 7.19 -10.26 6.40
N PHE A 73 8.13 -10.81 5.64
CA PHE A 73 8.02 -12.19 5.16
C PHE A 73 8.17 -13.18 6.31
N ASN A 74 7.28 -14.17 6.37
CA ASN A 74 7.22 -15.17 7.42
C ASN A 74 7.77 -16.52 6.95
N THR A 75 7.19 -17.09 5.89
CA THR A 75 7.60 -18.40 5.36
C THR A 75 7.50 -18.42 3.84
N VAL A 76 8.13 -19.43 3.24
CA VAL A 76 7.94 -19.81 1.85
C VAL A 76 7.66 -21.31 1.78
N THR A 77 6.65 -21.70 1.01
CA THR A 77 6.29 -23.09 0.69
C THR A 77 6.34 -23.30 -0.82
N ASP A 78 6.59 -24.53 -1.26
CA ASP A 78 6.61 -24.91 -2.69
C ASP A 78 7.44 -23.97 -3.60
N GLU A 79 8.53 -23.44 -3.07
CA GLU A 79 9.48 -22.51 -3.69
C GLU A 79 8.97 -21.10 -4.07
N SER A 80 7.67 -20.91 -4.34
CA SER A 80 7.11 -19.63 -4.79
C SER A 80 5.90 -19.13 -4.00
N ASN A 81 5.36 -19.92 -3.06
CA ASN A 81 4.26 -19.48 -2.19
C ASN A 81 4.83 -18.80 -0.95
N TYR A 82 4.56 -17.50 -0.78
CA TYR A 82 5.04 -16.73 0.37
C TYR A 82 3.90 -16.42 1.33
N THR A 83 4.21 -16.45 2.62
CA THR A 83 3.37 -15.85 3.65
C THR A 83 4.08 -14.64 4.25
N ALA A 84 3.32 -13.59 4.56
CA ALA A 84 3.83 -12.35 5.09
C ALA A 84 2.80 -11.67 6.00
N GLN A 85 3.30 -10.75 6.82
CA GLN A 85 2.49 -9.73 7.47
C GLN A 85 2.73 -8.40 6.75
N VAL A 86 1.68 -7.64 6.53
CA VAL A 86 1.77 -6.27 6.00
C VAL A 86 1.17 -5.27 6.98
N VAL A 87 1.92 -4.22 7.26
CA VAL A 87 1.45 -3.06 8.01
C VAL A 87 1.46 -1.85 7.09
N VAL A 88 0.26 -1.36 6.77
CA VAL A 88 0.05 -0.19 5.93
C VAL A 88 -0.34 0.98 6.81
N THR A 89 0.38 2.10 6.69
CA THR A 89 0.00 3.36 7.33
C THR A 89 -0.14 4.45 6.29
N SER A 90 -1.09 5.35 6.48
CA SER A 90 -1.22 6.57 5.68
C SER A 90 -1.44 7.77 6.58
N MET A 91 -0.88 8.91 6.16
CA MET A 91 -0.94 10.15 6.90
C MET A 91 -1.05 11.34 5.96
N ARG A 92 -1.68 12.41 6.46
CA ARG A 92 -1.80 13.68 5.75
C ARG A 92 -1.25 14.81 6.59
N ARG A 93 -0.57 15.76 5.95
CA ARG A 93 -0.16 16.99 6.61
C ARG A 93 -1.39 17.76 7.08
N VAL A 94 -1.34 18.23 8.33
CA VAL A 94 -2.34 19.16 8.86
C VAL A 94 -2.15 20.50 8.14
N TYR A 95 -3.25 21.10 7.67
CA TYR A 95 -3.21 22.34 6.91
C TYR A 95 -2.35 23.40 7.60
N GLN A 96 -1.41 23.98 6.84
CA GLN A 96 -0.46 25.00 7.31
C GLN A 96 0.40 24.55 8.53
N SER A 97 0.70 23.26 8.63
CA SER A 97 1.55 22.72 9.69
C SER A 97 2.59 21.75 9.14
N ASP A 98 3.66 21.53 9.93
CA ASP A 98 4.61 20.42 9.73
C ASP A 98 4.16 19.13 10.41
N LYS A 99 3.00 19.15 11.09
CA LYS A 99 2.41 17.97 11.71
C LYS A 99 1.65 17.13 10.69
N PHE A 100 1.70 15.82 10.88
CA PHE A 100 0.91 14.85 10.13
C PHE A 100 -0.18 14.26 11.02
N SER A 101 -1.35 14.00 10.42
CA SER A 101 -2.48 13.31 11.03
C SER A 101 -2.61 11.92 10.39
N PRO A 102 -2.73 10.84 11.19
CA PRO A 102 -2.95 9.50 10.66
C PRO A 102 -4.34 9.41 10.02
N MET A 103 -4.39 8.85 8.81
CA MET A 103 -5.64 8.62 8.08
C MET A 103 -6.11 7.18 8.20
N MET A 104 -5.20 6.23 8.01
CA MET A 104 -5.51 4.80 8.00
C MET A 104 -4.31 3.99 8.48
N VAL A 105 -4.59 2.98 9.29
CA VAL A 105 -3.63 1.96 9.70
C VAL A 105 -4.28 0.61 9.49
N VAL A 106 -3.65 -0.24 8.67
CA VAL A 106 -4.06 -1.62 8.42
C VAL A 106 -2.93 -2.53 8.84
N ASN A 107 -3.26 -3.59 9.58
CA ASN A 107 -2.35 -4.65 9.94
C ASN A 107 -2.98 -5.98 9.51
N ASP A 108 -2.42 -6.59 8.47
CA ASP A 108 -2.84 -7.89 7.97
C ASP A 108 -1.71 -8.90 8.18
N GLY A 109 -1.96 -9.87 9.07
CA GLY A 109 -1.01 -10.92 9.41
C GLY A 109 -1.09 -12.18 8.54
N ASN A 110 -2.09 -12.26 7.65
CA ASN A 110 -2.41 -13.48 6.90
C ASN A 110 -2.23 -13.29 5.39
N TRP A 111 -1.25 -12.48 4.99
CA TRP A 111 -1.01 -12.23 3.58
C TRP A 111 -0.31 -13.44 2.95
N ALA A 112 -0.96 -14.09 1.99
CA ALA A 112 -0.44 -15.23 1.26
C ALA A 112 -0.53 -14.97 -0.25
N PHE A 113 0.58 -15.18 -0.97
CA PHE A 113 0.66 -14.93 -2.40
C PHE A 113 1.75 -15.75 -3.07
N VAL A 114 1.63 -15.93 -4.39
CA VAL A 114 2.68 -16.50 -5.23
C VAL A 114 3.57 -15.38 -5.72
N TYR A 115 4.89 -15.55 -5.62
CA TYR A 115 5.84 -14.63 -6.23
C TYR A 115 6.93 -15.40 -6.97
N GLU A 116 7.09 -15.08 -8.24
CA GLU A 116 8.14 -15.62 -9.08
C GLU A 116 8.91 -14.46 -9.69
N LYS A 117 10.24 -14.54 -9.64
CA LYS A 117 11.08 -13.56 -10.31
C LYS A 117 10.84 -13.68 -11.82
N ILE A 118 10.29 -12.63 -12.42
CA ILE A 118 10.12 -12.52 -13.87
C ILE A 118 11.51 -12.68 -14.50
N ARG A 119 11.75 -13.82 -15.17
CA ARG A 119 12.94 -13.99 -16.00
C ARG A 119 12.69 -13.25 -17.31
N PRO A 120 13.65 -12.45 -17.81
CA PRO A 120 13.56 -11.94 -19.16
C PRO A 120 13.49 -13.13 -20.11
N SER A 121 12.43 -13.23 -20.91
CA SER A 121 12.39 -14.14 -22.05
C SER A 121 13.36 -13.59 -23.09
N PHE A 122 14.43 -14.32 -23.37
CA PHE A 122 15.30 -14.07 -24.52
C PHE A 122 14.54 -14.35 -25.82
#